data_AF-A0A9X0DFV9-F1
#
_entry.id   AF-A0A9X0DFV9-F1
#
_cell.length_a   1.000
_cell.length_b   1.000
_cell.length_c   1.000
_cell.angle_alpha   90.00
_cell.angle_beta   90.00
_cell.angle_gamma   90.00
#
_symmetry.space_group_name_H-M   'P 1'
#
loop_
_entity.id
_entity.type
_entity.pdbx_description
1 polymer ?
#
loop_
_entity_poly.entity_id
_entity_poly.type
_entity_poly.pdbx_seq_one_letter_code
_entity_poly.pdbx_strand_id
1 'polypeptide(L)'
;MSISNEALQKLVNEIQSQAIQAEQQISVVKSQISLKQREIRLLELTSTEVSTLPPNTNVYEGVGKMYLSLTLPFKSTTPLPFLLTTSFYLY
;
A
#
# COMPACT_ATOMS: atom_id res chain seq x y z
N MET A 1 11.46 38.13 -33.68
CA MET A 1 10.14 37.92 -33.04
C MET A 1 10.36 37.95 -31.54
N SER A 2 10.07 39.07 -30.90
CA SER A 2 10.15 39.20 -29.44
C SER A 2 8.96 38.46 -28.84
N ILE A 3 9.23 37.51 -27.94
CA ILE A 3 8.20 36.85 -27.16
C ILE A 3 7.34 37.94 -26.49
N SER A 4 6.03 37.95 -26.73
CA SER A 4 5.14 38.99 -26.21
C SER A 4 5.14 38.90 -24.68
N ASN A 5 5.35 40.03 -23.98
CA ASN A 5 5.41 40.10 -22.51
C ASN A 5 4.19 39.40 -21.84
N GLU A 6 3.03 39.50 -22.47
CA GLU A 6 1.79 38.83 -22.04
C GLU A 6 1.88 37.29 -22.04
N ALA A 7 2.59 36.70 -23.00
CA ALA A 7 2.80 35.25 -23.07
C ALA A 7 3.74 34.75 -21.97
N LEU A 8 4.75 35.55 -21.59
CA LEU A 8 5.62 35.26 -20.45
C LEU A 8 4.84 35.29 -19.14
N GLN A 9 3.95 36.28 -18.97
CA GLN A 9 3.11 36.37 -17.77
C GLN A 9 2.15 35.18 -17.63
N LYS A 10 1.52 34.75 -18.74
CA LYS A 10 0.67 33.55 -18.76
C LYS A 10 1.47 32.29 -18.39
N LEU A 11 2.65 32.11 -18.95
CA LEU A 11 3.56 31.00 -18.61
C LEU A 11 3.94 30.98 -17.12
N VAL A 12 4.26 32.14 -16.54
CA VAL A 12 4.59 32.23 -15.10
C VAL A 12 3.40 31.82 -14.23
N ASN A 13 2.19 32.27 -14.58
CA ASN A 13 0.97 31.91 -13.85
C ASN A 13 0.66 30.40 -13.95
N GLU A 14 0.87 29.82 -15.14
CA GLU A 14 0.70 28.37 -15.35
C GLU A 14 1.71 27.56 -14.52
N ILE A 15 2.98 27.97 -14.49
CA ILE A 15 4.03 27.33 -13.68
C ILE A 15 3.68 27.44 -12.18
N GLN A 16 3.23 28.61 -11.72
CA GLN A 16 2.83 28.80 -10.32
C GLN A 16 1.64 27.90 -9.96
N SER A 17 0.62 27.82 -10.82
CA SER A 17 -0.53 26.94 -10.62
C SER A 17 -0.09 25.47 -10.55
N GLN A 18 0.79 25.04 -11.46
CA GLN A 18 1.32 23.69 -11.49
C GLN A 18 2.16 23.38 -10.24
N ALA A 19 2.96 24.33 -9.76
CA ALA A 19 3.74 24.18 -8.53
C ALA A 19 2.83 23.95 -7.32
N ILE A 20 1.75 24.73 -7.17
CA ILE A 20 0.77 24.57 -6.09
C ILE A 20 0.11 23.19 -6.15
N GLN A 21 -0.29 22.73 -7.34
CA GLN A 21 -0.88 21.41 -7.52
C GLN A 21 0.11 20.29 -7.16
N ALA A 22 1.39 20.42 -7.56
CA ALA A 22 2.43 19.47 -7.22
C ALA A 22 2.66 19.38 -5.70
N GLU A 23 2.69 20.52 -5.00
CA GLU A 23 2.81 20.56 -3.54
C GLU A 23 1.66 19.84 -2.83
N GLN A 24 0.42 20.02 -3.31
CA GLN A 24 -0.74 19.31 -2.79
C GLN A 24 -0.62 17.80 -2.99
N GLN A 25 -0.22 17.36 -4.19
CA GLN A 25 -0.02 15.93 -4.48
C GLN A 25 1.08 15.32 -3.59
N ILE A 26 2.19 16.05 -3.38
CA ILE A 26 3.26 15.62 -2.49
C ILE A 26 2.74 15.43 -1.06
N SER A 27 1.91 16.35 -0.57
CA SER A 27 1.30 16.25 0.76
C SER A 27 0.45 14.98 0.90
N VAL A 28 -0.38 14.69 -0.11
CA VAL A 28 -1.20 13.46 -0.15
C VAL A 28 -0.31 12.22 -0.14
N VAL A 29 0.71 12.14 -0.99
CA VAL A 29 1.62 10.99 -1.06
C VAL A 29 2.38 10.80 0.25
N LYS A 30 2.84 11.87 0.90
CA LYS A 30 3.48 11.79 2.23
C LYS A 30 2.55 11.20 3.29
N SER A 31 1.26 11.56 3.26
CA SER A 31 0.27 10.97 4.17
C SER A 31 0.08 9.47 3.89
N GLN A 32 0.01 9.07 2.62
CA GLN A 32 -0.09 7.66 2.22
C GLN A 32 1.13 6.84 2.63
N ILE A 33 2.34 7.41 2.48
CA ILE A 33 3.59 6.78 2.95
C ILE A 33 3.53 6.53 4.46
N SER A 34 3.10 7.52 5.23
CA SER A 34 3.00 7.39 6.69
C SER A 34 2.00 6.30 7.11
N LEU A 35 0.87 6.21 6.40
CA LEU A 35 -0.11 5.13 6.61
C LEU A 35 0.48 3.75 6.27
N LYS A 36 1.17 3.63 5.13
CA LYS A 36 1.79 2.38 4.69
C LYS A 36 2.91 1.92 5.62
N GLN A 37 3.73 2.83 6.13
CA GLN A 37 4.76 2.51 7.13
C GLN A 37 4.15 1.94 8.41
N ARG A 38 2.99 2.46 8.84
CA ARG A 38 2.25 1.91 9.98
C ARG A 38 1.71 0.51 9.68
N GLU A 39 1.14 0.28 8.50
CA GLU A 39 0.67 -1.05 8.08
C GLU A 39 1.81 -2.07 8.05
N ILE A 40 2.96 -1.71 7.48
CA ILE A 40 4.16 -2.58 7.44
C ILE A 40 4.58 -2.97 8.85
N ARG A 41 4.70 -1.99 9.76
CA ARG A 41 5.08 -2.26 11.14
C ARG A 41 4.10 -3.20 11.84
N LEU A 42 2.80 -3.01 11.61
CA LEU A 42 1.78 -3.90 12.18
C LEU A 42 1.95 -5.33 11.65
N LEU A 43 2.14 -5.49 10.34
CA LEU A 43 2.38 -6.80 9.73
C LEU A 43 3.65 -7.47 10.25
N GLU A 44 4.73 -6.71 10.43
CA GLU A 44 5.98 -7.21 11.00
C GLU A 44 5.79 -7.69 12.45
N LEU A 45 5.08 -6.91 13.27
CA LEU A 45 4.76 -7.28 14.65
C LEU A 45 3.90 -8.54 14.70
N THR A 46 2.81 -8.60 13.93
CA THR A 46 1.94 -9.79 13.86
C THR A 46 2.70 -11.01 13.34
N SER A 47 3.55 -10.85 12.32
CA SER A 47 4.38 -11.94 11.82
C SER A 47 5.36 -12.44 12.89
N THR A 48 5.91 -11.54 13.69
CA THR A 48 6.81 -11.89 14.80
C THR A 48 6.05 -12.64 15.89
N GLU A 49 4.88 -12.14 16.31
CA GLU A 49 4.02 -12.79 17.29
C GLU A 49 3.63 -14.20 16.85
N VAL A 50 3.14 -14.36 15.62
CA VAL A 50 2.75 -15.67 15.05
C VAL A 50 3.94 -16.62 14.96
N SER A 51 5.15 -16.12 14.63
CA SER A 51 6.35 -16.96 14.52
C SER A 51 6.89 -17.44 15.87
N THR A 52 6.52 -16.78 16.97
CA THR A 52 6.89 -17.23 18.33
C THR A 52 5.96 -18.32 18.89
N LEU A 53 4.86 -18.62 18.19
CA LEU A 53 3.95 -19.68 18.59
C LEU A 53 4.59 -21.07 18.39
N PRO A 54 4.25 -22.06 19.25
CA PRO A 54 4.68 -23.43 19.05
C PRO A 54 4.22 -24.00 17.68
N PRO A 55 5.02 -24.87 17.05
CA PRO A 55 4.74 -25.40 15.71
C PRO A 55 3.46 -26.26 15.60
N ASN A 56 2.90 -26.71 16.74
CA ASN A 56 1.66 -27.49 16.79
C ASN A 56 0.42 -26.64 17.13
N THR A 57 0.53 -25.31 17.06
CA THR A 57 -0.59 -24.41 17.30
C THR A 57 -1.37 -24.19 16.01
N ASN A 58 -2.69 -24.43 16.04
CA ASN A 58 -3.56 -24.15 14.91
C ASN A 58 -3.66 -22.64 14.70
N VAL A 59 -3.16 -22.15 13.56
CA VAL A 59 -3.23 -20.74 13.17
C VAL A 59 -4.26 -20.57 12.06
N TYR A 60 -5.07 -19.51 12.14
CA TYR A 60 -6.09 -19.20 11.15
C TYR A 60 -5.98 -17.76 10.65
N GLU A 61 -6.08 -17.55 9.34
CA GLU A 61 -6.16 -16.22 8.73
C GLU A 61 -7.61 -15.82 8.51
N GLY A 62 -7.99 -14.64 8.99
CA GLY A 62 -9.29 -14.06 8.70
C GLY A 62 -9.33 -13.45 7.31
N VAL A 63 -10.18 -13.98 6.41
CA VAL A 63 -10.47 -13.41 5.09
C VAL A 63 -11.93 -12.98 5.06
N GLY A 64 -12.18 -11.69 5.35
CA GLY A 64 -13.52 -11.14 5.44
C GLY A 64 -14.33 -11.76 6.59
N LYS A 65 -15.30 -12.63 6.27
CA LYS A 65 -16.12 -13.37 7.25
C LYS A 65 -15.70 -14.84 7.43
N MET A 66 -14.64 -15.26 6.74
CA MET A 66 -14.13 -16.64 6.78
C MET A 66 -12.79 -16.70 7.51
N TYR A 67 -12.45 -17.88 8.03
CA TYR A 67 -11.16 -18.18 8.65
C TYR A 67 -10.55 -19.40 7.95
N LEU A 68 -9.32 -19.25 7.44
CA LEU A 68 -8.59 -20.31 6.73
C LEU A 68 -7.45 -20.84 7.59
N SER A 69 -7.29 -22.15 7.71
CA SER A 69 -6.16 -22.74 8.44
C SER A 69 -4.85 -22.50 7.70
N LEU A 70 -3.89 -21.85 8.36
CA LEU A 70 -2.56 -21.60 7.85
C LEU A 70 -1.57 -22.64 8.37
N THR A 71 -0.62 -23.03 7.53
CA THR A 71 0.57 -23.79 7.95
C THR A 71 1.72 -22.82 8.15
N LEU A 72 2.36 -22.85 9.32
CA LEU A 72 3.55 -22.06 9.61
C LEU A 72 4.75 -22.61 8.80
N PRO A 73 5.68 -21.76 8.31
CA PRO A 73 5.87 -20.35 8.63
C PRO A 73 5.09 -19.38 7.73
N PHE A 74 4.52 -18.33 8.34
CA PHE A 74 3.81 -17.25 7.64
C PHE A 74 4.78 -16.42 6.79
N LYS A 75 4.54 -16.33 5.48
CA LYS A 75 5.32 -15.51 4.56
C LYS A 75 4.41 -14.50 3.85
N SER A 76 4.44 -13.25 4.31
CA SER A 76 3.58 -12.15 3.88
C SER A 76 3.76 -11.67 2.42
N THR A 77 4.57 -12.36 1.60
CA THR A 77 4.97 -11.88 0.26
C THR A 77 4.04 -12.29 -0.89
N THR A 78 2.96 -13.04 -0.65
CA THR A 78 1.99 -13.34 -1.72
C THR A 78 0.90 -12.27 -1.76
N PRO A 79 0.73 -11.53 -2.87
CA PRO A 79 -0.40 -10.64 -3.01
C PRO A 79 -1.70 -11.45 -2.90
N LEU A 80 -2.56 -11.07 -1.95
CA LEU A 80 -3.91 -11.61 -1.71
C LEU A 80 -4.75 -11.94 -2.95
N PRO A 81 -4.65 -11.23 -4.11
CA PRO A 81 -5.38 -11.65 -5.31
C PRO A 81 -4.96 -13.02 -5.87
N PHE A 82 -3.81 -13.60 -5.50
CA PHE A 82 -3.33 -14.83 -6.13
C PHE A 82 -3.86 -16.12 -5.47
N LEU A 83 -4.18 -16.08 -4.17
CA LEU A 83 -4.65 -17.27 -3.44
C LEU A 83 -6.14 -17.56 -3.70
N LEU A 84 -6.93 -16.54 -3.98
CA LEU A 84 -8.37 -16.71 -4.30
C LEU A 84 -8.61 -17.33 -5.67
N THR A 85 -7.65 -17.27 -6.61
CA THR A 85 -7.82 -17.87 -7.94
C THR A 85 -7.50 -19.36 -7.96
N THR A 86 -6.56 -19.81 -7.11
CA THR A 86 -6.07 -21.19 -7.15
C THR A 86 -6.97 -22.15 -6.38
N SER A 87 -7.64 -21.70 -5.30
CA SER A 87 -8.59 -22.55 -4.56
C SER A 87 -9.97 -22.66 -5.21
N PHE A 88 -10.37 -21.71 -6.07
CA PHE A 88 -11.64 -21.78 -6.79
C PHE A 88 -11.58 -22.65 -8.06
N TYR A 89 -10.39 -22.99 -8.56
CA TYR A 89 -10.22 -23.81 -9.77
C TYR A 89 -9.95 -25.31 -9.49
N LEU A 90 -9.96 -25.74 -8.23
CA LEU A 90 -9.71 -27.13 -7.82
C LEU A 90 -10.93 -27.82 -7.20
N TYR A 91 -12.14 -27.31 -7.46
CA TYR A 91 -13.41 -27.98 -7.18
C TYR A 91 -14.29 -28.03 -8.43
#